data_AF-A0A7D3VQJ6-F1
#
_entry.id   AF-A0A7D3VQJ6-F1
#
_cell.length_a   1.000
_cell.length_b   1.000
_cell.length_c   1.000
_cell.angle_alpha   90.00
_cell.angle_beta   90.00
_cell.angle_gamma   90.00
#
_symmetry.space_group_name_H-M   'P 1'
#
loop_
_entity.id
_entity.type
_entity.pdbx_description
1 polymer ?
#
loop_
_entity_poly.entity_id
_entity_poly.type
_entity_poly.pdbx_seq_one_letter_code
_entity_poly.pdbx_strand_id
1 'polypeptide(L)'
;MDPAPQQPDRVIARKRRRRPTKSGVVLSHELIVGTAIRLLGQGGDDALTVRRLGTALGADPSSIYRYFRDTDDLVLAVADELIGRTLAGTRTGGGWREQLRRVGEHLHATYVAHPQVALLAASRVTRRPNEIRAVEAGLGIFREAGFPPALAARHYHQFVDLTLGFAALDAAANALPAEAAAADRAAWTATYARLDPDAHPHISACAGPLAATMVTSAYLGALDLFLDGLEARLAAVTAPGTGR
;
A
#
# COMPACT_ATOMS: atom_id res chain seq x y z
N MET A 1 71.82 3.33 -4.11
CA MET A 1 71.26 2.79 -5.36
C MET A 1 70.24 1.74 -4.93
N ASP A 2 68.95 1.96 -4.78
CA ASP A 2 68.01 3.09 -4.89
C ASP A 2 66.82 2.73 -3.95
N PRO A 3 66.07 3.69 -3.40
CA PRO A 3 65.10 3.42 -2.34
C PRO A 3 63.80 2.79 -2.85
N ALA A 4 63.16 1.98 -1.99
CA ALA A 4 61.86 1.37 -2.21
C ALA A 4 60.75 2.43 -2.42
N PRO A 5 59.75 2.15 -3.28
CA PRO A 5 58.69 3.11 -3.58
C PRO A 5 57.75 3.31 -2.38
N GLN A 6 57.56 4.57 -2.01
CA GLN A 6 56.62 5.02 -0.99
C GLN A 6 55.18 4.76 -1.42
N GLN A 7 54.40 4.17 -0.51
CA GLN A 7 52.97 3.94 -0.66
C GLN A 7 52.22 5.27 -0.41
N PRO A 8 51.34 5.73 -1.32
CA PRO A 8 50.67 7.01 -1.12
C PRO A 8 49.60 6.91 -0.02
N ASP A 9 49.63 7.91 0.86
CA ASP A 9 48.67 8.14 1.95
C ASP A 9 47.22 7.95 1.50
N ARG A 10 46.52 7.00 2.14
CA ARG A 10 45.06 6.93 2.09
C ARG A 10 44.50 8.12 2.86
N VAL A 11 44.18 9.20 2.15
CA VAL A 11 43.35 10.29 2.66
C VAL A 11 41.99 9.70 3.06
N ILE A 12 41.79 9.48 4.35
CA ILE A 12 40.50 9.11 4.92
C ILE A 12 39.56 10.29 4.68
N ALA A 13 38.66 10.16 3.71
CA ALA A 13 37.62 11.13 3.44
C ALA A 13 36.78 11.35 4.71
N ARG A 14 37.04 12.47 5.38
CA ARG A 14 36.39 12.87 6.64
C ARG A 14 34.90 13.10 6.36
N LYS A 15 34.03 12.12 6.68
CA LYS A 15 32.57 12.27 6.63
C LYS A 15 32.19 13.57 7.35
N ARG A 16 31.70 14.57 6.60
CA ARG A 16 31.22 15.85 7.16
C ARG A 16 30.20 15.55 8.26
N ARG A 17 30.53 15.88 9.51
CA ARG A 17 29.62 15.73 10.65
C ARG A 17 28.34 16.53 10.35
N ARG A 18 27.22 15.83 10.23
CA ARG A 18 25.89 16.44 10.00
C ARG A 18 25.52 17.23 11.26
N ARG A 19 25.12 18.49 11.09
CA ARG A 19 24.81 19.39 12.20
C ARG A 19 23.44 19.01 12.79
N PRO A 20 23.31 18.85 14.13
CA PRO A 20 22.03 18.59 14.77
C PRO A 20 21.00 19.70 14.52
N THR A 21 19.71 19.37 14.54
CA THR A 21 18.58 20.31 14.54
C THR A 21 18.53 21.11 15.85
N LYS A 22 17.59 22.05 15.96
CA LYS A 22 17.35 22.79 17.23
C LYS A 22 16.93 21.84 18.37
N SER A 23 16.38 20.68 18.04
CA SER A 23 16.03 19.59 18.97
C SER A 23 17.18 18.60 19.21
N GLY A 24 18.38 18.82 18.67
CA GLY A 24 19.54 17.94 18.86
C GLY A 24 19.54 16.67 17.99
N VAL A 25 18.57 16.51 17.09
CA VAL A 25 18.45 15.32 16.23
C VAL A 25 19.19 15.54 14.91
N VAL A 26 19.88 14.51 14.41
CA VAL A 26 20.52 14.58 13.09
C VAL A 26 19.50 14.18 12.02
N LEU A 27 19.23 15.06 11.06
CA LEU A 27 18.32 14.77 9.95
C LEU A 27 18.88 13.63 9.06
N SER A 28 17.97 12.73 8.68
CA SER A 28 18.20 11.66 7.70
C SER A 28 16.96 11.51 6.81
N HIS A 29 17.12 10.82 5.68
CA HIS A 29 15.99 10.55 4.78
C HIS A 29 14.92 9.73 5.50
N GLU A 30 15.33 8.71 6.26
CA GLU A 30 14.46 7.81 7.03
C GLU A 30 13.68 8.57 8.12
N LEU A 31 14.34 9.48 8.85
CA LEU A 31 13.67 10.27 9.88
C LEU A 31 12.62 11.20 9.28
N ILE A 32 12.95 11.87 8.16
CA ILE A 32 12.03 12.81 7.50
C ILE A 32 10.80 12.05 6.98
N VAL A 33 11.02 10.96 6.25
CA VAL A 33 9.94 10.11 5.70
C VAL A 33 9.09 9.51 6.82
N GLY A 34 9.70 8.93 7.85
CA GLY A 34 8.97 8.36 8.99
C GLY A 34 8.12 9.40 9.73
N THR A 35 8.62 10.63 9.84
CA THR A 35 7.86 11.75 10.41
C THR A 35 6.70 12.17 9.52
N ALA A 36 6.91 12.23 8.20
CA ALA A 36 5.86 12.54 7.23
C ALA A 36 4.71 11.52 7.27
N ILE A 37 5.03 10.21 7.32
CA ILE A 37 4.01 9.14 7.46
C ILE A 37 3.22 9.32 8.77
N ARG A 38 3.90 9.63 9.88
CA ARG A 38 3.24 9.90 11.17
C ARG A 38 2.30 11.10 11.10
N LEU A 39 2.71 12.19 10.43
CA LEU A 39 1.87 13.38 10.27
C LEU A 39 0.64 13.10 9.40
N LEU A 40 0.79 12.35 8.32
CA LEU A 40 -0.33 11.89 7.48
C LEU A 40 -1.29 10.97 8.25
N GLY A 41 -0.79 10.15 9.17
CA GLY A 41 -1.64 9.34 10.06
C GLY A 41 -2.46 10.14 11.08
N GLN A 42 -2.14 11.41 11.32
CA GLN A 42 -2.85 12.28 12.27
C GLN A 42 -4.05 13.03 11.63
N GLY A 43 -4.23 12.94 10.32
CA GLY A 43 -5.38 13.51 9.59
C GLY A 43 -5.34 15.03 9.35
N GLY A 44 -6.36 15.50 8.62
CA GLY A 44 -6.64 16.90 8.24
C GLY A 44 -6.28 17.24 6.79
N ASP A 45 -6.95 18.26 6.24
CA ASP A 45 -6.82 18.71 4.84
C ASP A 45 -5.42 19.25 4.48
N ASP A 46 -4.57 19.46 5.49
CA ASP A 46 -3.22 20.03 5.39
C ASP A 46 -2.18 19.12 6.09
N ALA A 47 -2.40 17.80 6.01
CA ALA A 47 -1.67 16.81 6.80
C ALA A 47 -0.16 16.77 6.54
N LEU A 48 0.29 17.07 5.31
CA LEU A 48 1.70 17.13 4.96
C LEU A 48 2.08 18.40 4.19
N THR A 49 2.58 19.40 4.91
CA THR A 49 3.30 20.54 4.34
C THR A 49 4.76 20.53 4.79
N VAL A 50 5.66 21.05 3.96
CA VAL A 50 7.10 21.17 4.29
C VAL A 50 7.30 21.99 5.57
N ARG A 51 6.44 22.98 5.81
CA ARG A 51 6.43 23.79 7.04
C ARG A 51 6.07 22.95 8.27
N ARG A 52 4.96 22.21 8.22
CA ARG A 52 4.51 21.34 9.33
C ARG A 52 5.53 20.25 9.63
N LEU A 53 6.12 19.67 8.58
CA LEU A 53 7.19 18.69 8.68
C LEU A 53 8.47 19.27 9.31
N GLY A 54 8.90 20.47 8.90
CA GLY A 54 10.02 21.18 9.52
C GLY A 54 9.81 21.43 11.01
N THR A 55 8.62 21.93 11.39
CA THR A 55 8.24 22.13 12.79
C THR A 55 8.30 20.82 13.58
N ALA A 56 7.71 19.74 13.05
CA ALA A 56 7.71 18.42 13.70
C ALA A 56 9.13 17.84 13.89
N LEU A 57 10.08 18.21 13.03
CA LEU A 57 11.48 17.80 13.09
C LEU A 57 12.37 18.75 13.91
N GLY A 58 11.85 19.90 14.37
CA GLY A 58 12.66 20.96 14.98
C GLY A 58 13.69 21.57 14.01
N ALA A 59 13.39 21.55 12.71
CA ALA A 59 14.26 21.99 11.63
C ALA A 59 13.63 23.14 10.82
N ASP A 60 14.47 23.96 10.21
CA ASP A 60 13.99 24.93 9.22
C ASP A 60 13.42 24.19 8.00
N PRO A 61 12.24 24.56 7.46
CA PRO A 61 11.62 23.89 6.32
C PRO A 61 12.55 23.72 5.11
N SER A 62 13.43 24.69 4.84
CA SER A 62 14.40 24.61 3.74
C SER A 62 15.41 23.47 3.91
N SER A 63 15.57 22.95 5.13
CA SER A 63 16.45 21.83 5.44
C SER A 63 16.01 20.54 4.79
N ILE A 64 14.71 20.38 4.50
CA ILE A 64 14.14 19.19 3.87
C ILE A 64 14.66 19.08 2.43
N TYR A 65 14.79 20.20 1.71
CA TYR A 65 15.29 20.21 0.33
C TYR A 65 16.79 19.86 0.19
N ARG A 66 17.50 19.65 1.29
CA ARG A 66 18.84 19.04 1.26
C ARG A 66 18.81 17.52 1.05
N TYR A 67 17.64 16.90 1.26
CA TYR A 67 17.42 15.46 1.16
C TYR A 67 16.50 15.08 0.01
N PHE A 68 15.66 16.02 -0.44
CA PHE A 68 14.68 15.83 -1.51
C PHE A 68 14.82 16.96 -2.51
N ARG A 69 14.65 16.65 -3.80
CA ARG A 69 14.77 17.66 -4.86
C ARG A 69 13.66 18.72 -4.77
N ASP A 70 12.46 18.28 -4.45
CA ASP A 70 11.25 19.08 -4.34
C ASP A 70 10.22 18.34 -3.45
N THR A 71 9.02 18.91 -3.35
CA THR A 71 7.92 18.30 -2.58
C THR A 71 7.40 17.02 -3.22
N ASP A 72 7.42 16.89 -4.55
CA ASP A 72 6.99 15.67 -5.24
C ASP A 72 7.95 14.51 -4.92
N ASP A 73 9.25 14.77 -4.93
CA ASP A 73 10.28 13.80 -4.56
C ASP A 73 10.13 13.29 -3.11
N LEU A 74 9.73 14.17 -2.18
CA LEU A 74 9.37 13.79 -0.80
C LEU A 74 8.10 12.91 -0.78
N VAL A 75 7.06 13.29 -1.51
CA VAL A 75 5.81 12.53 -1.61
C VAL A 75 6.06 11.12 -2.16
N LEU A 76 6.85 11.00 -3.23
CA LEU A 76 7.21 9.70 -3.81
C LEU A 76 8.07 8.87 -2.84
N ALA A 77 8.93 9.51 -2.04
CA ALA A 77 9.69 8.81 -1.00
C ALA A 77 8.80 8.26 0.12
N VAL A 78 7.78 9.02 0.51
CA VAL A 78 6.80 8.64 1.53
C VAL A 78 5.92 7.48 1.04
N ALA A 79 5.46 7.54 -0.20
CA ALA A 79 4.75 6.44 -0.84
C ALA A 79 5.61 5.16 -0.94
N ASP A 80 6.86 5.30 -1.39
CA ASP A 80 7.78 4.17 -1.54
C ASP A 80 8.10 3.49 -0.20
N GLU A 81 8.27 4.26 0.87
CA GLU A 81 8.44 3.69 2.21
C GLU A 81 7.21 2.90 2.67
N LEU A 82 5.99 3.35 2.37
CA LEU A 82 4.78 2.59 2.70
C LEU A 82 4.77 1.24 1.98
N ILE A 83 5.12 1.21 0.69
CA ILE A 83 5.26 -0.02 -0.09
C ILE A 83 6.32 -0.94 0.56
N GLY A 84 7.44 -0.39 1.00
CA GLY A 84 8.50 -1.13 1.70
C GLY A 84 8.02 -1.78 2.99
N ARG A 85 7.20 -1.08 3.77
CA ARG A 85 6.59 -1.62 5.01
C ARG A 85 5.62 -2.76 4.71
N THR A 86 4.80 -2.62 3.67
CA THR A 86 3.91 -3.71 3.22
C THR A 86 4.70 -4.95 2.85
N LEU A 87 5.78 -4.80 2.07
CA LEU A 87 6.61 -5.92 1.65
C LEU A 87 7.30 -6.61 2.84
N ALA A 88 7.82 -5.84 3.78
CA ALA A 88 8.54 -6.36 4.96
C ALA A 88 7.65 -7.22 5.89
N GLY A 89 6.35 -6.93 5.94
CA GLY A 89 5.41 -7.69 6.75
C GLY A 89 4.87 -8.96 6.07
N THR A 90 5.16 -9.16 4.78
CA THR A 90 4.75 -10.35 4.04
C THR A 90 5.74 -11.51 4.32
N ARG A 91 5.25 -12.61 4.89
CA ARG A 91 6.07 -13.82 5.12
C ARG A 91 6.17 -14.67 3.85
N THR A 92 7.37 -15.16 3.55
CA THR A 92 7.65 -16.08 2.43
C THR A 92 7.25 -17.52 2.75
N GLY A 93 6.99 -18.31 1.70
CA GLY A 93 6.72 -19.75 1.76
C GLY A 93 5.24 -20.13 1.59
N GLY A 94 4.98 -21.35 1.10
CA GLY A 94 3.66 -21.83 0.68
C GLY A 94 3.46 -21.76 -0.83
N GLY A 95 2.32 -22.24 -1.32
CA GLY A 95 1.95 -22.13 -2.74
C GLY A 95 1.68 -20.69 -3.15
N TRP A 96 1.59 -20.47 -4.46
CA TRP A 96 1.32 -19.13 -5.03
C TRP A 96 0.05 -18.50 -4.45
N ARG A 97 -0.97 -19.32 -4.18
CA ARG A 97 -2.27 -18.89 -3.65
C ARG A 97 -2.13 -18.33 -2.24
N GLU A 98 -1.43 -19.05 -1.36
CA GLU A 98 -1.17 -18.58 0.02
C GLU A 98 -0.31 -17.33 0.02
N GLN A 99 0.67 -17.24 -0.89
CA GLN A 99 1.52 -16.05 -1.01
C GLN A 99 0.72 -14.82 -1.43
N LEU A 100 -0.09 -14.90 -2.50
CA LEU A 100 -0.95 -13.80 -2.93
C LEU A 100 -1.97 -13.40 -1.86
N ARG A 101 -2.56 -14.37 -1.15
CA ARG A 101 -3.47 -14.08 -0.04
C ARG A 101 -2.77 -13.22 1.01
N ARG A 102 -1.60 -13.63 1.49
CA ARG A 102 -0.86 -12.88 2.53
C ARG A 102 -0.44 -11.50 2.06
N VAL A 103 0.03 -11.38 0.81
CA VAL A 103 0.35 -10.08 0.21
C VAL A 103 -0.90 -9.19 0.22
N GLY A 104 -2.05 -9.73 -0.19
CA GLY A 104 -3.30 -9.01 -0.25
C GLY A 104 -3.76 -8.54 1.13
N GLU A 105 -3.73 -9.41 2.13
CA GLU A 105 -4.07 -9.08 3.52
C GLU A 105 -3.17 -7.96 4.06
N HIS A 106 -1.86 -8.07 3.83
CA HIS A 106 -0.90 -7.10 4.35
C HIS A 106 -0.99 -5.75 3.65
N LEU A 107 -1.16 -5.76 2.33
CA LEU A 107 -1.33 -4.57 1.51
C LEU A 107 -2.60 -3.82 1.92
N HIS A 108 -3.72 -4.51 2.02
CA HIS A 108 -5.00 -3.95 2.47
C HIS A 108 -4.88 -3.34 3.86
N ALA A 109 -4.40 -4.10 4.86
CA ALA A 109 -4.28 -3.62 6.23
C ALA A 109 -3.37 -2.39 6.35
N THR A 110 -2.23 -2.38 5.63
CA THR A 110 -1.31 -1.24 5.60
C THR A 110 -1.97 0.01 5.02
N TYR A 111 -2.74 -0.14 3.95
CA TYR A 111 -3.36 0.98 3.26
C TYR A 111 -4.56 1.53 4.04
N VAL A 112 -5.36 0.67 4.67
CA VAL A 112 -6.43 1.09 5.59
C VAL A 112 -5.87 1.86 6.78
N ALA A 113 -4.70 1.48 7.30
CA ALA A 113 -4.05 2.17 8.42
C ALA A 113 -3.42 3.52 8.02
N HIS A 114 -3.15 3.75 6.73
CA HIS A 114 -2.44 4.93 6.24
C HIS A 114 -3.09 5.54 4.98
N PRO A 115 -4.39 5.89 5.00
CA PRO A 115 -5.17 6.16 3.80
C PRO A 115 -4.68 7.33 2.94
N GLN A 116 -4.16 8.38 3.59
CA GLN A 116 -3.61 9.53 2.86
C GLN A 116 -2.29 9.19 2.15
N VAL A 117 -1.43 8.37 2.77
CA VAL A 117 -0.19 7.89 2.14
C VAL A 117 -0.51 6.88 1.04
N ALA A 118 -1.47 6.00 1.31
CA ALA A 118 -1.99 5.00 0.40
C ALA A 118 -2.50 5.61 -0.91
N LEU A 119 -3.26 6.71 -0.84
CA LEU A 119 -3.75 7.41 -2.04
C LEU A 119 -2.60 7.95 -2.90
N LEU A 120 -1.54 8.47 -2.26
CA LEU A 120 -0.33 8.92 -2.96
C LEU A 120 0.40 7.75 -3.65
N ALA A 121 0.49 6.60 -2.97
CA ALA A 121 1.12 5.40 -3.51
C ALA A 121 0.28 4.75 -4.64
N ALA A 122 -1.05 4.78 -4.54
CA ALA A 122 -1.96 4.19 -5.53
C ALA A 122 -2.05 4.99 -6.84
N SER A 123 -1.79 6.30 -6.80
CA SER A 123 -1.97 7.21 -7.94
C SER A 123 -0.68 7.54 -8.69
N ARG A 124 0.47 7.06 -8.22
CA ARG A 124 1.79 7.47 -8.71
C ARG A 124 2.74 6.28 -8.77
N VAL A 125 3.50 6.17 -9.87
CA VAL A 125 4.68 5.30 -9.92
C VAL A 125 5.84 6.00 -9.23
N THR A 126 6.30 5.46 -8.10
CA THR A 126 7.35 6.04 -7.26
C THR A 126 8.72 6.02 -7.93
N ARG A 127 8.98 5.05 -8.82
CA ARG A 127 10.28 4.81 -9.49
C ARG A 127 11.43 4.62 -8.49
N ARG A 128 11.11 4.07 -7.32
CA ARG A 128 12.04 3.94 -6.19
C ARG A 128 12.21 2.46 -5.78
N PRO A 129 13.25 2.14 -4.98
CA PRO A 129 13.65 0.75 -4.75
C PRO A 129 12.57 -0.14 -4.13
N ASN A 130 11.68 0.37 -3.27
CA ASN A 130 10.66 -0.48 -2.66
C ASN A 130 9.58 -0.87 -3.66
N GLU A 131 9.10 0.06 -4.49
CA GLU A 131 8.16 -0.22 -5.56
C GLU A 131 8.73 -1.23 -6.56
N ILE A 132 9.97 -1.02 -7.02
CA ILE A 132 10.63 -1.95 -7.95
C ILE A 132 10.68 -3.37 -7.36
N ARG A 133 11.05 -3.50 -6.08
CA ARG A 133 11.07 -4.81 -5.39
C ARG A 133 9.69 -5.42 -5.24
N ALA A 134 8.67 -4.61 -4.95
CA ALA A 134 7.30 -5.07 -4.79
C ALA A 134 6.71 -5.56 -6.13
N VAL A 135 6.97 -4.85 -7.22
CA VAL A 135 6.59 -5.25 -8.58
C VAL A 135 7.28 -6.56 -8.96
N GLU A 136 8.60 -6.66 -8.77
CA GLU A 136 9.37 -7.87 -9.07
C GLU A 136 8.85 -9.07 -8.27
N ALA A 137 8.69 -8.92 -6.95
CA ALA A 137 8.20 -9.99 -6.09
C ALA A 137 6.76 -10.42 -6.44
N GLY A 138 5.88 -9.45 -6.69
CA GLY A 138 4.49 -9.73 -7.07
C GLY A 138 4.38 -10.47 -8.40
N LEU A 139 5.09 -10.00 -9.43
CA LEU A 139 5.16 -10.70 -10.72
C LEU A 139 5.80 -12.07 -10.59
N GLY A 140 6.84 -12.21 -9.76
CA GLY A 140 7.50 -13.48 -9.45
C GLY A 140 6.50 -14.56 -9.03
N ILE A 141 5.56 -14.24 -8.13
CA ILE A 141 4.53 -15.20 -7.67
C ILE A 141 3.70 -15.74 -8.84
N PHE A 142 3.23 -14.87 -9.75
CA PHE A 142 2.46 -15.30 -10.92
C PHE A 142 3.30 -16.11 -11.91
N ARG A 143 4.56 -15.70 -12.11
CA ARG A 143 5.48 -16.35 -13.07
C ARG A 143 5.88 -17.74 -12.59
N GLU A 144 6.20 -17.89 -11.31
CA GLU A 144 6.54 -19.17 -10.67
C GLU A 144 5.33 -20.11 -10.62
N ALA A 145 4.10 -19.58 -10.52
CA ALA A 145 2.88 -20.37 -10.63
C ALA A 145 2.65 -20.94 -12.04
N GLY A 146 3.28 -20.37 -13.08
CA GLY A 146 3.20 -20.84 -14.47
C GLY A 146 2.43 -19.92 -15.42
N PHE A 147 1.97 -18.74 -14.98
CA PHE A 147 1.31 -17.78 -15.90
C PHE A 147 2.29 -17.20 -16.91
N PRO A 148 1.99 -17.18 -18.22
CA PRO A 148 2.73 -16.45 -19.27
C PRO A 148 2.89 -14.95 -18.96
N PRO A 149 3.90 -14.25 -19.51
CA PRO A 149 4.25 -12.90 -19.05
C PRO A 149 3.10 -11.90 -19.17
N ALA A 150 2.34 -11.97 -20.27
CA ALA A 150 1.19 -11.10 -20.51
C ALA A 150 0.05 -11.32 -19.50
N LEU A 151 -0.19 -12.58 -19.09
CA LEU A 151 -1.20 -12.91 -18.09
C LEU A 151 -0.73 -12.57 -16.68
N ALA A 152 0.54 -12.83 -16.36
CA ALA A 152 1.14 -12.44 -15.08
C ALA A 152 1.04 -10.93 -14.86
N ALA A 153 1.42 -10.10 -15.85
CA ALA A 153 1.30 -8.65 -15.75
C ALA A 153 -0.16 -8.18 -15.59
N ARG A 154 -1.09 -8.78 -16.34
CA ARG A 154 -2.52 -8.46 -16.24
C ARG A 154 -3.08 -8.79 -14.86
N HIS A 155 -2.82 -9.99 -14.36
CA HIS A 155 -3.36 -10.45 -13.09
C HIS A 155 -2.70 -9.76 -11.90
N TYR A 156 -1.42 -9.44 -12.00
CA TYR A 156 -0.74 -8.59 -11.03
C TYR A 156 -1.42 -7.21 -10.92
N HIS A 157 -1.68 -6.54 -12.05
CA HIS A 157 -2.37 -5.25 -12.05
C HIS A 157 -3.77 -5.37 -11.43
N GLN A 158 -4.56 -6.36 -11.84
CA GLN A 158 -5.89 -6.59 -11.29
C GLN A 158 -5.87 -6.86 -9.78
N PHE A 159 -4.90 -7.64 -9.31
CA PHE A 159 -4.72 -7.94 -7.90
C PHE A 159 -4.43 -6.67 -7.09
N VAL A 160 -3.49 -5.84 -7.56
CA VAL A 160 -3.15 -4.57 -6.92
C VAL A 160 -4.37 -3.65 -6.89
N ASP A 161 -5.02 -3.41 -8.03
CA ASP A 161 -6.19 -2.51 -8.10
C ASP A 161 -7.35 -2.97 -7.24
N LEU A 162 -7.62 -4.28 -7.22
CA LEU A 162 -8.64 -4.88 -6.36
C LEU A 162 -8.35 -4.54 -4.90
N THR A 163 -7.13 -4.84 -4.43
CA THR A 163 -6.74 -4.61 -3.04
C THR A 163 -6.77 -3.12 -2.68
N LEU A 164 -6.23 -2.26 -3.55
CA LEU A 164 -6.17 -0.82 -3.32
C LEU A 164 -7.57 -0.18 -3.31
N GLY A 165 -8.45 -0.60 -4.21
CA GLY A 165 -9.83 -0.13 -4.27
C GLY A 165 -10.61 -0.48 -3.01
N PHE A 166 -10.51 -1.73 -2.53
CA PHE A 166 -11.14 -2.12 -1.27
C PHE A 166 -10.54 -1.42 -0.05
N ALA A 167 -9.22 -1.24 0.00
CA ALA A 167 -8.59 -0.51 1.09
C ALA A 167 -9.05 0.95 1.16
N ALA A 168 -9.27 1.59 -0.01
CA ALA A 168 -9.81 2.94 -0.07
C ALA A 168 -11.27 3.03 0.44
N LEU A 169 -12.12 2.07 0.05
CA LEU A 169 -13.50 1.99 0.55
C LEU A 169 -13.55 1.78 2.07
N ASP A 170 -12.75 0.85 2.59
CA ASP A 170 -12.72 0.55 4.01
C ASP A 170 -12.12 1.69 4.84
N ALA A 171 -11.09 2.36 4.32
CA ALA A 171 -10.56 3.56 4.94
C ALA A 171 -11.59 4.70 4.99
N ALA A 172 -12.34 4.92 3.90
CA ALA A 172 -13.40 5.91 3.85
C ALA A 172 -14.51 5.58 4.86
N ALA A 173 -14.92 4.32 4.96
CA ALA A 173 -15.89 3.87 5.95
C ALA A 173 -15.40 4.08 7.39
N ASN A 174 -14.12 3.79 7.67
CA ASN A 174 -13.50 4.00 8.99
C ASN A 174 -13.36 5.49 9.35
N ALA A 175 -13.33 6.39 8.36
CA ALA A 175 -13.21 7.83 8.56
C ALA A 175 -14.57 8.52 8.82
N LEU A 176 -15.69 7.81 8.66
CA LEU A 176 -17.02 8.39 8.90
C LEU A 176 -17.20 8.79 10.37
N PRO A 177 -17.90 9.92 10.65
CA PRO A 177 -18.36 10.22 12.00
C PRO A 177 -19.20 9.07 12.57
N ALA A 178 -19.07 8.78 13.87
CA ALA A 178 -19.73 7.64 14.50
C ALA A 178 -21.25 7.64 14.31
N GLU A 179 -21.87 8.82 14.33
CA GLU A 179 -23.28 9.05 14.02
C GLU A 179 -23.65 8.59 12.60
N ALA A 180 -22.93 9.08 11.59
CA ALA A 180 -23.17 8.76 10.19
C ALA A 180 -22.97 7.25 9.95
N ALA A 181 -21.88 6.68 10.48
CA ALA A 181 -21.61 5.26 10.37
C ALA A 181 -22.69 4.40 11.04
N ALA A 182 -23.26 4.84 12.17
CA ALA A 182 -24.37 4.13 12.83
C ALA A 182 -25.67 4.24 12.02
N ALA A 183 -25.97 5.41 11.47
CA ALA A 183 -27.13 5.63 10.62
C ALA A 183 -27.09 4.76 9.36
N ASP A 184 -25.95 4.71 8.68
CA ASP A 184 -25.75 3.88 7.47
C ASP A 184 -25.90 2.39 7.77
N ARG A 185 -25.33 1.90 8.88
CA ARG A 185 -25.52 0.50 9.31
C ARG A 185 -26.99 0.20 9.62
N ALA A 186 -27.68 1.12 10.29
CA ALA A 186 -29.09 0.96 10.64
C ALA A 186 -30.00 0.97 9.41
N ALA A 187 -29.64 1.68 8.34
CA ALA A 187 -30.45 1.76 7.11
C ALA A 187 -30.72 0.37 6.50
N TRP A 188 -29.79 -0.58 6.63
CA TRP A 188 -29.97 -1.94 6.11
C TRP A 188 -31.09 -2.71 6.81
N THR A 189 -31.23 -2.57 8.13
CA THR A 189 -32.28 -3.23 8.92
C THR A 189 -33.56 -2.40 9.02
N ALA A 190 -33.44 -1.07 8.99
CA ALA A 190 -34.55 -0.15 9.19
C ALA A 190 -35.26 0.26 7.90
N THR A 191 -34.57 0.26 6.78
CA THR A 191 -35.14 0.67 5.48
C THR A 191 -35.16 -0.49 4.52
N TYR A 192 -34.00 -1.02 4.14
CA TYR A 192 -33.91 -2.07 3.11
C TYR A 192 -34.62 -3.36 3.50
N ALA A 193 -34.57 -3.75 4.77
CA ALA A 193 -35.25 -4.96 5.24
C ALA A 193 -36.78 -4.84 5.37
N ARG A 194 -37.35 -3.64 5.20
CA ARG A 194 -38.79 -3.37 5.36
C ARG A 194 -39.46 -2.91 4.06
N LEU A 195 -38.74 -2.96 2.93
CA LEU A 195 -39.31 -2.62 1.63
C LEU A 195 -40.38 -3.63 1.23
N ASP A 196 -41.42 -3.12 0.57
CA ASP A 196 -42.53 -3.90 0.04
C ASP A 196 -42.02 -5.00 -0.92
N PRO A 197 -42.24 -6.30 -0.62
CA PRO A 197 -41.83 -7.41 -1.47
C PRO A 197 -42.44 -7.41 -2.87
N ASP A 198 -43.64 -6.85 -3.04
CA ASP A 198 -44.30 -6.81 -4.36
C ASP A 198 -43.61 -5.80 -5.29
N ALA A 199 -43.10 -4.69 -4.72
CA ALA A 199 -42.36 -3.67 -5.46
C ALA A 199 -40.84 -3.95 -5.52
N HIS A 200 -40.27 -4.63 -4.52
CA HIS A 200 -38.81 -4.84 -4.39
C HIS A 200 -38.44 -6.31 -4.12
N PRO A 201 -38.88 -7.27 -4.96
CA PRO A 201 -38.81 -8.70 -4.64
C PRO A 201 -37.39 -9.19 -4.37
N HIS A 202 -36.38 -8.68 -5.09
CA HIS A 202 -34.99 -9.08 -4.90
C HIS A 202 -34.37 -8.54 -3.61
N ILE A 203 -34.65 -7.28 -3.26
CA ILE A 203 -34.14 -6.70 -2.00
C ILE A 203 -34.79 -7.42 -0.83
N SER A 204 -36.11 -7.63 -0.87
CA SER A 204 -36.83 -8.33 0.21
C SER A 204 -36.35 -9.77 0.37
N ALA A 205 -36.06 -10.49 -0.73
CA ALA A 205 -35.47 -11.83 -0.67
C ALA A 205 -34.05 -11.85 -0.08
N CYS A 206 -33.27 -10.79 -0.27
CA CYS A 206 -31.87 -10.68 0.18
C CYS A 206 -31.67 -9.80 1.43
N ALA A 207 -32.75 -9.28 2.02
CA ALA A 207 -32.69 -8.27 3.08
C ALA A 207 -31.83 -8.67 4.28
N GLY A 208 -32.05 -9.88 4.80
CA GLY A 208 -31.28 -10.42 5.92
C GLY A 208 -29.79 -10.54 5.59
N PRO A 209 -29.41 -11.26 4.51
CA PRO A 209 -28.02 -11.33 4.05
C PRO A 209 -27.38 -9.96 3.79
N LEU A 210 -28.09 -9.01 3.18
CA LEU A 210 -27.59 -7.66 2.94
C LEU A 210 -27.28 -6.94 4.26
N ALA A 211 -28.18 -7.01 5.24
CA ALA A 211 -27.95 -6.41 6.55
C ALA A 211 -26.76 -7.00 7.30
N ALA A 212 -26.46 -8.29 7.10
CA ALA A 212 -25.30 -8.93 7.72
C ALA A 212 -23.97 -8.59 7.01
N THR A 213 -23.99 -8.44 5.68
CA THR A 213 -22.78 -8.34 4.86
C THR A 213 -22.36 -6.90 4.57
N MET A 214 -23.32 -6.00 4.32
CA MET A 214 -23.05 -4.62 3.90
C MET A 214 -22.48 -3.72 5.01
N VAL A 215 -22.40 -4.23 6.25
CA VAL A 215 -21.85 -3.52 7.41
C VAL A 215 -20.41 -3.91 7.73
N THR A 216 -19.83 -4.81 6.93
CA THR A 216 -18.45 -5.30 7.07
C THR A 216 -17.70 -5.18 5.75
N SER A 217 -16.37 -5.15 5.79
CA SER A 217 -15.55 -5.18 4.57
C SER A 217 -15.79 -6.47 3.77
N ALA A 218 -16.03 -6.33 2.47
CA ALA A 218 -16.14 -7.46 1.55
C ALA A 218 -14.77 -7.93 1.01
N TYR A 219 -13.66 -7.31 1.43
CA TYR A 219 -12.36 -7.49 0.80
C TYR A 219 -11.87 -8.94 0.81
N LEU A 220 -11.87 -9.63 1.96
CA LEU A 220 -11.35 -11.00 2.04
C LEU A 220 -12.16 -11.96 1.16
N GLY A 221 -13.49 -11.81 1.11
CA GLY A 221 -14.33 -12.58 0.22
C GLY A 221 -14.05 -12.29 -1.27
N ALA A 222 -13.83 -11.02 -1.62
CA ALA A 222 -13.47 -10.64 -2.99
C ALA A 222 -12.07 -11.17 -3.39
N LEU A 223 -11.12 -11.17 -2.46
CA LEU A 223 -9.79 -11.76 -2.65
C LEU A 223 -9.89 -13.27 -2.90
N ASP A 224 -10.73 -13.98 -2.14
CA ASP A 224 -10.96 -15.42 -2.32
C ASP A 224 -11.49 -15.73 -3.71
N LEU A 225 -12.53 -15.01 -4.13
CA LEU A 225 -13.12 -15.14 -5.47
C LEU A 225 -12.11 -14.84 -6.58
N PHE A 226 -11.25 -13.83 -6.37
CA PHE A 226 -10.19 -13.51 -7.31
C PHE A 226 -9.17 -14.64 -7.42
N LEU A 227 -8.73 -15.20 -6.28
CA LEU A 227 -7.78 -16.33 -6.24
C LEU A 227 -8.38 -17.61 -6.88
N ASP A 228 -9.65 -17.91 -6.63
CA ASP A 228 -10.36 -19.01 -7.31
C ASP A 228 -10.39 -18.81 -8.82
N GLY A 229 -10.66 -17.58 -9.25
CA GLY A 229 -10.62 -17.20 -10.66
C GLY A 229 -9.24 -17.30 -11.30
N LEU A 230 -8.15 -17.10 -10.53
CA LEU A 230 -6.78 -17.33 -10.99
C LEU A 230 -6.47 -18.81 -11.12
N GLU A 231 -6.90 -19.62 -10.15
CA GLU A 231 -6.69 -21.06 -10.15
C GLU A 231 -7.32 -21.72 -11.38
N ALA A 232 -8.57 -21.37 -11.70
CA ALA A 232 -9.24 -21.83 -12.92
C ALA A 232 -8.53 -21.39 -14.21
N ARG A 233 -8.02 -20.14 -14.24
CA ARG A 233 -7.27 -19.62 -15.39
C ARG A 233 -5.92 -20.29 -15.55
N LEU A 234 -5.23 -20.57 -14.44
CA LEU A 234 -3.96 -21.28 -14.46
C LEU A 234 -4.14 -22.69 -15.01
N ALA A 235 -5.17 -23.41 -14.54
CA ALA A 235 -5.51 -24.74 -15.05
C ALA A 235 -5.78 -24.74 -16.58
N ALA A 236 -6.48 -23.72 -17.08
CA ALA A 236 -6.74 -23.59 -18.52
C ALA A 236 -5.46 -23.33 -19.35
N VAL A 237 -4.46 -22.66 -18.77
CA VAL A 237 -3.20 -22.33 -19.44
C VAL A 237 -2.19 -23.48 -19.37
N THR A 238 -2.23 -24.28 -18.30
CA THR A 238 -1.33 -25.42 -18.09
C THR A 238 -1.88 -26.73 -18.62
N ALA A 239 -3.17 -26.79 -18.97
CA ALA A 239 -3.74 -27.95 -19.64
C ALA A 239 -2.94 -28.25 -20.92
N PRO A 240 -2.42 -29.49 -21.09
CA PRO A 240 -1.73 -29.86 -22.31
C PRO A 240 -2.69 -29.64 -23.48
N GLY A 241 -2.27 -28.83 -24.45
CA GLY A 241 -3.08 -28.50 -25.60
C GLY A 241 -3.64 -29.78 -26.22
N THR A 242 -4.96 -29.91 -26.22
CA THR A 242 -5.62 -30.92 -27.05
C THR A 242 -5.25 -30.54 -28.48
N GLY A 243 -4.41 -31.38 -29.10
CA GLY A 243 -3.65 -31.05 -30.29
C GLY A 243 -4.46 -30.38 -31.40
N ARG A 244 -3.80 -29.44 -32.07
CA ARG A 244 -4.17 -29.00 -33.40
C ARG A 244 -3.04 -29.31 -34.36
#